data_AF-A0A523Z574-F1
#
_entry.id   AF-A0A523Z574-F1
#
_cell.length_a   1.000
_cell.length_b   1.000
_cell.length_c   1.000
_cell.angle_alpha   90.00
_cell.angle_beta   90.00
_cell.angle_gamma   90.00
#
_symmetry.space_group_name_H-M   'P 1'
#
loop_
_entity.id
_entity.type
_entity.pdbx_description
1 polymer ?
#
loop_
_entity_poly.entity_id
_entity_poly.type
_entity_poly.pdbx_seq_one_letter_code
_entity_poly.pdbx_strand_id
1 'polypeptide(L)'
;MSEGTRAENRMRARRGWKWWLSRALIFIFGLPIVLLIAGFIFETIASRSDWDRYPPPGKLVDVGGYKLHLYCTGNRQAGSPTVILEAGGGNASPDWALVQPEIAKVTRVSLI
;
A
#
# COMPACT_ATOMS: atom_id res chain seq x y z
N MET A 1 -0.35 10.26 -68.63
CA MET A 1 0.07 11.18 -67.54
C MET A 1 -0.66 10.95 -66.19
N SER A 2 -1.62 10.02 -66.08
CA SER A 2 -2.48 9.86 -64.88
C SER A 2 -1.96 8.87 -63.81
N GLU A 3 -1.17 7.86 -64.19
CA GLU A 3 -0.77 6.79 -63.25
C GLU A 3 0.30 7.20 -62.22
N GLY A 4 1.23 8.09 -62.61
CA GLY A 4 2.32 8.54 -61.73
C GLY A 4 1.81 9.28 -60.48
N THR A 5 0.81 10.14 -60.64
CA THR A 5 0.21 10.92 -59.55
C THR A 5 -0.52 10.04 -58.54
N ARG A 6 -1.09 8.91 -58.98
CA ARG A 6 -1.82 7.95 -58.13
C ARG A 6 -0.89 7.05 -57.31
N ALA A 7 0.29 6.75 -57.83
CA ALA A 7 1.33 6.00 -57.12
C ALA A 7 2.01 6.86 -56.05
N GLU A 8 2.34 8.11 -56.37
CA GLU A 8 2.97 9.05 -55.43
C GLU A 8 2.04 9.39 -54.25
N ASN A 9 0.75 9.63 -54.51
CA ASN A 9 -0.23 9.88 -53.45
C ASN A 9 -0.41 8.70 -52.50
N ARG A 10 -0.38 7.46 -52.99
CA ARG A 10 -0.44 6.26 -52.13
C ARG A 10 0.81 6.12 -51.25
N MET A 11 1.98 6.47 -51.76
CA MET A 11 3.24 6.42 -50.99
C MET A 11 3.29 7.50 -49.91
N ARG A 12 2.83 8.72 -50.22
CA ARG A 12 2.70 9.83 -49.24
C ARG A 12 1.67 9.50 -48.15
N ALA A 13 0.51 8.95 -48.52
CA ALA A 13 -0.51 8.51 -47.57
C ALA A 13 0.00 7.39 -46.64
N ARG A 14 0.72 6.40 -47.17
CA ARG A 14 1.31 5.30 -46.36
C ARG A 14 2.40 5.79 -45.40
N ARG A 15 3.20 6.81 -45.76
CA ARG A 15 4.18 7.42 -44.85
C ARG A 15 3.52 8.22 -43.73
N GLY A 16 2.54 9.06 -44.06
CA GLY A 16 1.79 9.82 -43.07
C GLY A 16 1.06 8.90 -42.08
N TRP A 17 0.36 7.90 -42.60
CA TRP A 17 -0.36 6.92 -41.79
C TRP A 17 0.54 6.16 -40.81
N LYS A 18 1.71 5.70 -41.26
CA LYS A 18 2.69 5.03 -40.39
C LYS A 18 3.25 5.96 -39.31
N TRP A 19 3.50 7.22 -39.64
CA TRP A 19 4.02 8.21 -38.68
C TRP A 19 3.00 8.57 -37.59
N TRP A 20 1.72 8.67 -37.95
CA TRP A 20 0.63 8.89 -37.00
C TRP A 20 0.36 7.67 -36.10
N LEU A 21 0.38 6.45 -36.65
CA LEU A 21 0.27 5.22 -35.86
C LEU A 21 1.41 5.03 -34.87
N SER A 22 2.65 5.27 -35.29
CA SER A 22 3.81 5.18 -34.39
C SER A 22 3.73 6.18 -33.25
N ARG A 23 3.28 7.42 -33.50
CA ARG A 23 3.03 8.40 -32.44
C ARG A 23 1.93 7.95 -31.48
N ALA A 24 0.81 7.44 -32.00
CA ALA A 24 -0.30 6.96 -31.17
C ALA A 24 0.13 5.79 -30.26
N LEU A 25 0.93 4.85 -30.78
CA LEU A 25 1.49 3.75 -29.99
C LEU A 25 2.44 4.24 -28.89
N ILE A 26 3.31 5.21 -29.18
CA ILE A 26 4.20 5.79 -28.17
C ILE A 26 3.42 6.45 -27.03
N PHE A 27 2.31 7.13 -27.33
CA PHE A 27 1.45 7.70 -26.29
C PHE A 27 0.67 6.62 -25.51
N ILE A 28 0.14 5.61 -26.21
CA ILE A 28 -0.62 4.50 -25.59
C ILE A 28 0.26 3.70 -24.63
N PHE A 29 1.53 3.48 -24.94
CA PHE A 29 2.43 2.72 -24.07
C PHE A 29 3.22 3.62 -23.12
N GLY A 30 3.62 4.82 -23.56
CA GLY A 30 4.40 5.76 -22.75
C GLY A 30 3.62 6.35 -21.59
N LEU A 31 2.36 6.77 -21.82
CA LEU A 31 1.53 7.36 -20.77
C LEU A 31 1.27 6.39 -19.59
N PRO A 32 0.83 5.13 -19.78
CA PRO A 32 0.64 4.21 -18.66
C PRO A 32 1.96 3.83 -18.00
N ILE A 33 3.07 3.72 -18.73
CA ILE A 33 4.39 3.47 -18.11
C ILE A 33 4.76 4.62 -17.16
N VAL A 34 4.57 5.87 -17.59
CA VAL A 34 4.84 7.04 -16.74
C VAL A 34 3.92 7.06 -15.51
N LEU A 35 2.63 6.75 -15.68
CA LEU A 35 1.69 6.67 -14.56
C LEU A 35 2.06 5.57 -13.56
N LEU A 36 2.50 4.40 -14.04
CA LEU A 36 2.95 3.31 -13.18
C LEU A 36 4.21 3.67 -12.40
N ILE A 37 5.19 4.31 -13.06
CA ILE A 37 6.42 4.77 -12.39
C ILE A 37 6.09 5.85 -11.35
N ALA A 38 5.24 6.81 -11.69
CA ALA A 38 4.81 7.85 -10.75
C ALA A 38 4.05 7.25 -9.55
N GLY A 39 3.14 6.30 -9.80
CA GLY A 39 2.43 5.57 -8.75
C GLY A 39 3.38 4.80 -7.82
N PHE A 40 4.36 4.10 -8.39
CA PHE A 40 5.36 3.36 -7.61
C PHE A 40 6.24 4.29 -6.74
N ILE A 41 6.69 5.42 -7.29
CA ILE A 41 7.45 6.42 -6.52
C ILE A 41 6.57 7.02 -5.41
N PHE A 42 5.31 7.33 -5.71
CA PHE A 42 4.38 7.85 -4.73
C PHE A 42 4.14 6.85 -3.59
N GLU A 43 3.88 5.58 -3.91
CA GLU A 43 3.64 4.53 -2.92
C GLU A 43 4.87 4.28 -2.04
N THR A 44 6.08 4.27 -2.60
CA THR A 44 7.30 4.08 -1.82
C THR A 44 7.60 5.24 -0.86
N ILE A 45 7.31 6.48 -1.26
CA ILE A 45 7.47 7.66 -0.40
C ILE A 45 6.35 7.71 0.65
N ALA A 46 5.11 7.48 0.26
CA ALA A 46 3.95 7.47 1.15
C ALA A 46 4.09 6.37 2.20
N SER A 47 4.46 5.16 1.80
CA SER A 47 4.67 4.02 2.72
C SER A 47 5.72 4.34 3.79
N ARG A 48 6.83 5.01 3.42
CA ARG A 48 7.81 5.48 4.41
C ARG A 48 7.26 6.58 5.32
N SER A 49 6.47 7.50 4.79
CA SER A 49 5.84 8.55 5.59
C SER A 49 4.78 8.02 6.54
N ASP A 50 4.10 6.93 6.20
CA ASP A 50 3.06 6.32 7.03
C ASP A 50 3.65 5.73 8.31
N TRP A 51 4.88 5.21 8.28
CA TRP A 51 5.58 4.72 9.47
C TRP A 51 5.87 5.82 10.49
N ASP A 52 6.23 7.02 10.04
CA ASP A 52 6.49 8.16 10.92
C ASP A 52 5.20 8.82 11.41
N ARG A 53 4.16 8.83 10.59
CA ARG A 53 2.90 9.51 10.89
C ARG A 53 1.92 8.67 11.70
N TYR A 54 2.01 7.35 11.55
CA TYR A 54 1.23 6.35 12.28
C TYR A 54 2.13 5.23 12.79
N PRO A 55 3.00 5.51 13.79
CA PRO A 55 3.78 4.46 14.40
C PRO A 55 2.83 3.38 14.93
N PRO A 56 3.05 2.09 14.60
CA PRO A 56 2.16 1.03 15.04
C PRO A 56 2.10 1.04 16.58
N PRO A 57 0.90 1.07 17.16
CA PRO A 57 0.76 1.19 18.59
C PRO A 57 1.18 -0.13 19.24
N GLY A 58 2.22 -0.09 20.08
CA GLY A 58 2.77 -1.28 20.73
C GLY A 58 4.27 -1.23 20.95
N LYS A 59 4.83 -2.29 21.52
CA LYS A 59 6.26 -2.50 21.72
C LYS A 59 6.65 -3.89 21.24
N LEU A 60 7.73 -4.00 20.48
CA LEU A 60 8.35 -5.28 20.17
C LEU A 60 9.20 -5.72 21.38
N VAL A 61 8.83 -6.83 22.00
CA VAL A 61 9.55 -7.42 23.13
C VAL A 61 10.24 -8.70 22.66
N ASP A 62 11.52 -8.83 23.00
CA ASP A 62 12.29 -10.03 22.72
C ASP A 62 11.94 -11.13 23.73
N VAL A 63 11.48 -12.28 23.22
CA VAL A 63 11.21 -13.48 24.00
C VAL A 63 11.99 -14.64 23.36
N GLY A 64 13.23 -14.84 23.81
CA GLY A 64 14.06 -15.96 23.38
C GLY A 64 14.52 -15.89 21.92
N GLY A 65 14.77 -14.69 21.39
CA GLY A 65 15.21 -14.46 20.02
C GLY A 65 14.07 -14.17 19.02
N TYR A 66 12.82 -14.20 19.48
CA TYR A 66 11.65 -13.79 18.70
C TYR A 66 11.16 -12.42 19.16
N LYS A 67 10.84 -11.53 18.21
CA LYS A 67 10.24 -10.22 18.51
C LYS A 67 8.71 -10.35 18.50
N LEU A 68 8.10 -10.25 19.67
CA LEU A 68 6.65 -10.27 19.83
C LEU A 68 6.10 -8.84 19.91
N HIS A 69 5.08 -8.52 19.11
CA HIS A 69 4.42 -7.23 19.16
C HIS A 69 3.41 -7.20 20.31
N LEU A 70 3.62 -6.33 21.30
CA LEU A 70 2.75 -6.17 22.46
C LEU A 70 2.11 -4.79 22.47
N TYR A 71 0.78 -4.73 22.39
CA TYR A 71 0.04 -3.48 22.56
C TYR A 71 -0.68 -3.45 23.91
N CYS A 72 -0.10 -2.75 24.88
CA CYS A 72 -0.65 -2.64 26.23
C CYS A 72 -1.38 -1.31 26.43
N THR A 73 -2.62 -1.37 26.90
CA THR A 73 -3.45 -0.20 27.24
C THR A 73 -4.10 -0.37 28.63
N GLY A 74 -4.54 0.75 29.22
CA GLY A 74 -5.10 0.79 30.58
C GLY A 74 -4.05 0.86 31.70
N ASN A 75 -4.49 1.33 32.87
CA ASN A 75 -3.64 1.49 34.05
C ASN A 75 -3.60 0.20 34.87
N ARG A 76 -2.44 -0.10 35.48
CA ARG A 76 -2.33 -1.21 36.43
C ARG A 76 -2.79 -0.72 37.80
N GLN A 77 -3.98 -1.10 38.22
CA GLN A 77 -4.45 -0.85 39.60
C GLN A 77 -4.06 -2.03 40.51
N ALA A 78 -3.75 -1.74 41.78
CA ALA A 78 -3.48 -2.79 42.76
C ALA A 78 -4.77 -3.59 43.01
N GLY A 79 -4.72 -4.90 42.75
CA GLY A 79 -5.88 -5.79 42.87
C GLY A 79 -6.69 -6.01 41.59
N SER A 80 -6.34 -5.38 40.45
CA SER A 80 -7.02 -5.63 39.16
C SER A 80 -6.33 -6.73 38.33
N PRO A 81 -7.08 -7.65 37.69
CA PRO A 81 -6.51 -8.73 36.88
C PRO A 81 -5.98 -8.19 35.55
N THR A 82 -4.82 -8.66 35.11
CA THR A 82 -4.32 -8.33 33.76
C THR A 82 -4.98 -9.25 32.74
N VAL A 83 -5.59 -8.68 31.70
CA VAL A 83 -6.25 -9.43 30.62
C VAL A 83 -5.31 -9.50 29.42
N ILE A 84 -5.07 -10.71 28.90
CA ILE A 84 -4.30 -10.94 27.68
C ILE A 84 -5.28 -11.30 26.57
N LEU A 85 -5.26 -10.54 25.48
CA LEU A 85 -6.04 -10.79 24.28
C LEU A 85 -5.10 -11.31 23.20
N GLU A 86 -5.38 -12.52 22.72
CA GLU A 86 -4.66 -13.18 21.63
C GLU A 86 -5.63 -13.38 20.46
N ALA A 87 -5.23 -12.96 19.26
CA ALA A 87 -5.98 -13.28 18.05
C ALA A 87 -5.58 -14.68 17.56
N GLY A 88 -6.50 -15.65 17.66
CA GLY A 88 -6.27 -17.02 17.18
C GLY A 88 -6.56 -17.18 15.68
N GLY A 89 -6.03 -18.22 15.05
CA GLY A 89 -6.52 -18.72 13.76
C GLY A 89 -6.20 -17.89 12.51
N GLY A 90 -5.02 -17.27 12.43
CA GLY A 90 -4.60 -16.48 11.27
C GLY A 90 -5.11 -15.04 11.27
N ASN A 91 -5.79 -14.64 12.34
CA ASN A 91 -6.22 -13.28 12.58
C ASN A 91 -5.11 -12.46 13.26
N ALA A 92 -5.24 -11.14 13.22
CA ALA A 92 -4.23 -10.22 13.76
C ALA A 92 -4.80 -9.37 14.90
N SER A 93 -3.89 -8.68 15.59
CA SER A 93 -4.18 -7.74 16.68
C SER A 93 -5.38 -6.77 16.44
N PRO A 94 -5.67 -6.28 15.23
CA PRO A 94 -6.81 -5.39 14.98
C PRO A 94 -8.19 -5.98 15.27
N ASP A 95 -8.34 -7.31 15.33
CA ASP A 95 -9.63 -7.97 15.56
C ASP A 95 -10.28 -7.57 16.89
N TRP A 96 -9.45 -7.23 17.87
CA TRP A 96 -9.89 -6.80 19.20
C TRP A 96 -10.00 -5.28 19.35
N ALA A 97 -9.83 -4.50 18.29
CA ALA A 97 -9.77 -3.04 18.34
C ALA A 97 -11.03 -2.38 18.93
N LEU A 98 -12.20 -3.02 18.83
CA LEU A 98 -13.44 -2.52 19.42
C LEU A 98 -13.63 -2.92 20.89
N VAL A 99 -13.00 -4.02 21.33
CA VAL A 99 -13.17 -4.59 22.67
C VAL A 99 -12.10 -4.06 23.64
N GLN A 100 -10.88 -3.92 23.15
CA GLN A 100 -9.73 -3.46 23.93
C GLN A 100 -9.98 -2.11 24.64
N PRO A 101 -10.57 -1.08 23.99
CA PRO A 101 -10.80 0.21 24.64
C PRO A 101 -11.78 0.13 25.82
N GLU A 102 -12.76 -0.77 25.77
CA GLU A 102 -13.74 -0.94 26.84
C GLU A 102 -13.12 -1.66 28.05
N ILE A 103 -12.29 -2.67 27.81
CA ILE A 103 -11.57 -3.38 28.88
C ILE A 103 -10.50 -2.48 29.52
N ALA A 104 -9.84 -1.63 28.74
CA ALA A 104 -8.81 -0.70 29.21
C ALA A 104 -9.31 0.32 30.24
N LYS A 105 -10.63 0.59 30.30
CA LYS A 105 -11.25 1.49 31.29
C LYS A 105 -11.23 0.92 32.70
N VAL A 106 -11.31 -0.40 32.83
CA VAL A 106 -11.49 -1.09 34.12
C VAL A 106 -10.22 -1.81 34.59
N THR A 107 -9.38 -2.24 33.66
CA THR A 107 -8.13 -2.93 33.99
C THR A 107 -7.08 -2.79 32.89
N ARG A 108 -5.85 -3.23 33.18
CA ARG A 108 -4.79 -3.33 32.18
C ARG A 108 -5.10 -4.48 31.21
N VAL A 109 -5.07 -4.17 29.92
CA VAL A 109 -5.25 -5.13 28.83
C VAL A 109 -4.03 -5.11 27.90
N SER A 110 -3.51 -6.28 27.60
CA SER A 110 -2.37 -6.47 26.71
C SER A 110 -2.82 -7.27 25.50
N LEU A 111 -2.50 -6.79 24.31
CA LEU A 111 -2.75 -7.48 23.05
C LEU A 111 -1.47 -8.06 22.48
N ILE A 112 -1.55 -9.32 22.05
CA ILE A 112 -0.52 -10.07 21.32
C ILE A 112 -1.03 -10.29 19.89
#